data_AF-R7HZI0-F1
#
_entry.id   AF-R7HZI0-F1
#
_cell.length_a   1.000
_cell.length_b   1.000
_cell.length_c   1.000
_cell.angle_alpha   90.00
_cell.angle_beta   90.00
_cell.angle_gamma   90.00
#
_symmetry.space_group_name_H-M   'P 1'
#
loop_
_entity.id
_entity.type
_entity.pdbx_description
1 polymer ?
#
loop_
_entity_poly.entity_id
_entity_poly.type
_entity_poly.pdbx_seq_one_letter_code
_entity_poly.pdbx_strand_id
1 'polypeptide(L)'
;MINSVSNEQAYINALMAKLPDVNTKNEYALKKGDSLWSLAKKCLNNENASNAETANYMLLIAKLNKLDTVEKMNGLKVGQKIYLPNEILKSENPTKVRSDAENTLIKTIDVLENDKTLRLEKSKMQYGQCYHLYRKRNANDDFKLDRKLVLSFQINSKGEISTVSLDNAKKDLYAFGYDYDVDQKGNIIEAKYPHAIKGKLSKEENLTLRSKLKELVNNMDKNKCLFN
;
A
#
# COMPACT_ATOMS: atom_id res chain seq x y z
N MET A 1 -19.68 19.54 2.76
CA MET A 1 -18.23 19.59 2.45
C MET A 1 -17.65 18.23 2.77
N ILE A 2 -17.25 17.46 1.77
CA ILE A 2 -16.60 16.15 1.98
C ILE A 2 -15.09 16.44 1.98
N ASN A 3 -14.49 16.44 3.17
CA ASN A 3 -13.03 16.44 3.30
C ASN A 3 -12.54 15.09 2.75
N SER A 4 -12.18 15.05 1.47
CA SER A 4 -11.44 13.91 0.93
C SER A 4 -10.06 13.93 1.56
N VAL A 5 -9.88 13.11 2.59
CA VAL A 5 -8.57 12.73 3.09
C VAL A 5 -7.76 12.25 1.89
N SER A 6 -6.60 12.84 1.63
CA SER A 6 -5.74 12.41 0.51
C SER A 6 -5.40 10.92 0.66
N ASN A 7 -5.19 10.20 -0.45
CA ASN A 7 -4.90 8.77 -0.42
C ASN A 7 -3.69 8.44 0.49
N GLU A 8 -2.70 9.32 0.52
CA GLU A 8 -1.54 9.26 1.43
C GLU A 8 -1.95 9.34 2.90
N GLN A 9 -2.87 10.25 3.23
CA GLN A 9 -3.35 10.43 4.59
C GLN A 9 -4.20 9.25 5.08
N ALA A 10 -4.97 8.63 4.18
CA ALA A 10 -5.71 7.41 4.50
C ALA A 10 -4.76 6.24 4.83
N TYR A 11 -3.66 6.12 4.08
CA TYR A 11 -2.61 5.14 4.33
C TYR A 11 -1.90 5.37 5.68
N ILE A 12 -1.54 6.62 6.00
CA ILE A 12 -0.94 6.99 7.28
C ILE A 12 -1.86 6.65 8.46
N ASN A 13 -3.16 6.98 8.35
CA ASN A 13 -4.15 6.67 9.37
C ASN A 13 -4.24 5.16 9.64
N ALA A 14 -4.22 4.36 8.57
CA ALA A 14 -4.25 2.90 8.68
C ALA A 14 -2.99 2.33 9.36
N LEU A 15 -1.81 2.91 9.11
CA LEU A 15 -0.58 2.52 9.79
C LEU A 15 -0.60 2.91 11.27
N MET A 16 -0.98 4.15 11.59
CA MET A 16 -1.06 4.63 12.98
C MET A 16 -2.02 3.80 13.84
N ALA A 17 -3.13 3.32 13.25
CA ALA A 17 -4.09 2.47 13.96
C ALA A 17 -3.51 1.12 14.41
N LYS A 18 -2.46 0.61 13.74
CA LYS A 18 -1.79 -0.65 14.07
C LYS A 18 -0.68 -0.48 15.11
N LEU A 19 -0.27 0.75 15.40
CA LEU A 19 0.77 1.03 16.37
C LEU A 19 0.22 0.92 17.79
N PRO A 20 1.01 0.38 18.74
CA PRO A 20 0.58 0.27 20.12
C PRO A 20 0.38 1.65 20.73
N ASP A 21 -0.43 1.70 21.78
CA ASP A 21 -0.54 2.89 22.60
C ASP A 21 0.65 2.97 23.55
N VAL A 22 1.22 4.17 23.65
CA VAL A 22 2.42 4.43 24.45
C VAL A 22 1.99 5.04 25.78
N ASN A 23 2.17 4.28 26.86
CA ASN A 23 1.78 4.70 28.21
C ASN A 23 2.89 5.49 28.92
N THR A 24 4.15 5.34 28.52
CA THR A 24 5.31 6.02 29.11
C THR A 24 5.96 6.95 28.09
N LYS A 25 6.07 8.24 28.42
CA LYS A 25 6.56 9.27 27.49
C LYS A 25 7.41 10.32 28.20
N ASN A 26 8.41 10.82 27.48
CA ASN A 26 9.23 11.95 27.90
C ASN A 26 8.93 13.17 27.06
N GLU A 27 8.89 14.34 27.67
CA GLU A 27 8.79 15.59 26.94
C GLU A 27 10.17 15.98 26.36
N TYR A 28 10.17 16.41 25.11
CA TYR A 28 11.34 16.88 24.39
C TYR A 28 11.03 18.21 23.70
N ALA A 29 11.92 19.19 23.84
CA ALA A 29 11.80 20.45 23.13
C ALA A 29 12.58 20.36 21.80
N LEU A 30 11.88 20.55 20.68
CA LEU A 30 12.46 20.46 19.34
C LEU A 30 13.62 21.46 19.15
N LYS A 31 14.70 20.98 18.55
CA LYS A 31 15.86 21.78 18.16
C LYS A 31 15.82 22.07 16.66
N LYS A 32 16.63 23.04 16.24
CA LYS A 32 16.79 23.36 14.82
C LYS A 32 17.30 22.13 14.06
N GLY A 33 16.58 21.73 13.01
CA GLY A 33 16.90 20.56 12.20
C GLY A 33 16.26 19.25 12.65
N ASP A 34 15.52 19.25 13.76
CA ASP A 34 14.76 18.07 14.16
C ASP A 34 13.57 17.82 13.22
N SER A 35 13.39 16.55 12.85
CA SER A 35 12.23 16.01 12.17
C SER A 35 11.73 14.80 12.96
N LEU A 36 10.49 14.36 12.73
CA LEU A 36 10.02 13.12 13.34
C LEU A 36 10.92 11.92 12.99
N TRP A 37 11.50 11.91 11.79
CA TRP A 37 12.42 10.87 11.34
C TRP A 37 13.75 10.90 12.12
N SER A 38 14.36 12.07 12.30
CA SER A 38 15.62 12.18 13.06
C SER A 38 15.41 11.84 14.54
N LEU A 39 14.26 12.22 15.10
CA LEU A 39 13.86 11.84 16.45
C LEU A 39 13.62 10.34 16.58
N ALA A 40 12.95 9.72 15.60
CA ALA A 40 12.74 8.28 15.57
C ALA A 40 14.06 7.50 15.58
N LYS A 41 15.02 7.89 14.73
CA LYS A 41 16.37 7.30 14.72
C LYS A 41 17.07 7.45 16.07
N LYS A 42 16.96 8.63 16.68
CA LYS A 42 17.54 8.91 17.99
C LYS A 42 16.92 8.05 19.09
N CYS A 43 15.61 7.87 19.08
CA CYS A 43 14.90 7.03 20.05
C CYS A 43 15.19 5.54 19.86
N LEU A 44 15.33 5.08 18.61
CA LEU A 44 15.70 3.70 18.31
C LEU A 44 17.11 3.36 18.79
N ASN A 45 17.99 4.35 18.94
CA ASN A 45 19.37 4.20 19.38
C ASN A 45 20.13 3.08 18.62
N ASN A 46 19.81 2.93 17.33
CA ASN A 46 20.34 1.90 16.45
C ASN A 46 20.70 2.53 15.10
N GLU A 47 22.00 2.63 14.82
CA GLU A 47 22.51 3.21 13.57
C GLU A 47 22.14 2.37 12.33
N ASN A 48 21.84 1.09 12.52
CA ASN A 48 21.46 0.14 11.48
C ASN A 48 19.94 -0.06 11.39
N ALA A 49 19.12 0.76 12.07
CA ALA A 49 17.68 0.65 11.97
C ALA A 49 17.22 0.78 10.51
N SER A 50 16.38 -0.15 10.06
CA SER A 50 15.85 -0.10 8.70
C SER A 50 14.95 1.12 8.50
N ASN A 51 14.76 1.52 7.24
CA ASN A 51 13.82 2.59 6.90
C ASN A 51 12.39 2.27 7.35
N ALA A 52 12.00 1.00 7.33
CA ALA A 52 10.67 0.56 7.78
C ALA A 52 10.51 0.68 9.31
N GLU A 53 11.51 0.27 10.09
CA GLU A 53 11.51 0.44 11.55
C GLU A 53 11.50 1.93 11.92
N THR A 54 12.32 2.72 11.24
CA THR A 54 12.38 4.17 11.45
C THR A 54 11.04 4.83 11.12
N ALA A 55 10.40 4.45 10.00
CA ALA A 55 9.09 4.96 9.61
C ALA A 55 7.99 4.61 10.63
N ASN A 56 7.96 3.36 11.12
CA ASN A 56 6.99 2.95 12.14
C ASN A 56 7.16 3.74 13.44
N TYR A 57 8.42 3.92 13.87
CA TYR A 57 8.71 4.66 15.10
C TYR A 57 8.43 6.17 14.94
N MET A 58 8.67 6.74 13.75
CA MET A 58 8.26 8.09 13.38
C MET A 58 6.74 8.26 13.50
N LEU A 59 5.96 7.32 12.95
CA LEU A 59 4.50 7.34 13.04
C LEU A 59 3.99 7.13 14.47
N LEU A 60 4.74 6.40 15.31
CA LEU A 60 4.43 6.24 16.73
C LEU A 60 4.56 7.57 17.47
N ILE A 61 5.65 8.30 17.23
CA ILE A 61 5.85 9.65 17.76
C ILE A 61 4.72 10.57 17.28
N ALA A 62 4.36 10.51 15.99
CA ALA A 62 3.27 11.30 15.44
C ALA A 62 1.92 10.99 16.13
N LYS A 63 1.58 9.70 16.30
CA LYS A 63 0.35 9.23 16.97
C LYS A 63 0.30 9.75 18.42
N LEU A 64 1.40 9.61 19.16
CA LEU A 64 1.53 10.08 20.55
C LEU A 64 1.29 11.59 20.70
N ASN A 65 1.62 12.36 19.67
CA ASN A 65 1.52 13.82 19.66
C ASN A 65 0.31 14.35 18.90
N LYS A 66 -0.60 13.49 18.45
CA LYS A 66 -1.78 13.86 17.64
C LYS A 66 -1.39 14.63 16.37
N LEU A 67 -0.22 14.31 15.80
CA LEU A 67 0.25 14.81 14.50
C LEU A 67 -0.30 13.88 13.42
N ASP A 68 -1.62 13.83 13.34
CA ASP A 68 -2.39 12.91 12.51
C ASP A 68 -2.42 13.30 11.04
N THR A 69 -1.76 14.39 10.60
CA THR A 69 -1.65 14.74 9.19
C THR A 69 -0.23 14.97 8.70
N VAL A 70 0.02 14.79 7.40
CA VAL A 70 1.31 15.08 6.76
C VAL A 70 1.75 16.52 7.02
N GLU A 71 0.82 17.48 6.95
CA GLU A 71 1.11 18.88 7.22
C GLU A 71 1.52 19.10 8.68
N LYS A 72 0.85 18.44 9.64
CA LYS A 72 1.23 18.51 11.06
C LYS A 72 2.57 17.84 11.34
N MET A 73 2.85 16.72 10.68
CA MET A 73 4.12 15.99 10.82
C MET A 73 5.31 16.79 10.28
N ASN A 74 5.11 17.55 9.21
CA ASN A 74 6.15 18.40 8.61
C ASN A 74 6.19 19.83 9.17
N GLY A 75 5.11 20.30 9.78
CA GLY A 75 4.95 21.66 10.32
C GLY A 75 5.56 21.90 11.69
N LEU A 76 6.58 21.13 12.06
CA LEU A 76 7.24 21.20 13.36
C LEU A 76 8.03 22.50 13.55
N LYS A 77 7.98 23.06 14.77
CA LYS A 77 8.66 24.32 15.10
C LYS A 77 9.72 24.13 16.17
N VAL A 78 10.83 24.85 16.05
CA VAL A 78 11.87 24.90 17.09
C VAL A 78 11.25 25.35 18.41
N GLY A 79 11.59 24.67 19.51
CA GLY A 79 11.05 24.90 20.84
C GLY A 79 9.67 24.26 21.09
N GLN A 80 9.01 23.70 20.07
CA GLN A 80 7.78 22.95 20.27
C GLN A 80 8.04 21.75 21.17
N LYS A 81 7.16 21.56 22.17
CA LYS A 81 7.18 20.38 23.03
C LYS A 81 6.59 19.19 22.26
N ILE A 82 7.35 18.11 22.18
CA ILE A 82 6.94 16.83 21.59
C ILE A 82 7.18 15.72 22.62
N TYR A 83 6.26 14.77 22.70
CA TYR A 83 6.40 13.60 23.53
C TYR A 83 7.11 12.50 22.76
N LEU A 84 8.19 11.97 23.31
CA LEU A 84 8.89 10.80 22.80
C LEU A 84 8.55 9.58 23.66
N PRO A 85 8.38 8.38 23.08
CA PRO A 85 8.22 7.15 23.84
C PRO A 85 9.46 6.91 24.74
N ASN A 86 9.22 6.48 25.98
CA ASN A 86 10.27 6.29 26.99
C ASN A 86 10.96 4.90 26.91
N GLU A 87 10.29 3.92 26.30
CA GLU A 87 10.86 2.60 26.03
C GLU A 87 10.87 2.35 24.51
N ILE A 88 11.94 1.74 24.02
CA ILE A 88 11.92 1.09 22.70
C ILE A 88 10.83 0.04 22.81
N LEU A 89 9.78 0.14 21.98
CA LEU A 89 8.86 -0.97 21.80
C LEU A 89 9.71 -2.19 21.44
N LYS A 90 9.89 -3.11 22.39
CA LYS A 90 10.19 -4.49 22.01
C LYS A 90 8.98 -4.89 21.21
N SER A 91 9.12 -4.94 19.88
CA SER A 91 8.00 -5.30 19.04
C SER A 91 7.50 -6.65 19.55
N GLU A 92 6.28 -6.71 20.07
CA GLU A 92 5.56 -7.98 20.11
C GLU A 92 5.18 -8.32 18.68
N ASN A 93 6.21 -8.79 17.98
CA ASN A 93 6.29 -9.90 17.08
C ASN A 93 7.58 -9.70 16.27
N PRO A 94 8.38 -10.75 16.02
CA PRO A 94 9.38 -10.70 14.97
C PRO A 94 8.66 -10.24 13.71
N THR A 95 9.27 -9.32 12.94
CA THR A 95 8.82 -8.97 11.58
C THR A 95 8.21 -10.21 10.95
N LYS A 96 6.86 -10.27 10.88
CA LYS A 96 6.19 -11.37 10.19
C LYS A 96 6.76 -11.30 8.79
N VAL A 97 7.60 -12.27 8.44
CA VAL A 97 8.26 -12.29 7.14
C VAL A 97 7.13 -12.27 6.14
N ARG A 98 7.02 -11.17 5.39
CA ARG A 98 5.94 -10.99 4.44
C ARG A 98 6.06 -12.11 3.42
N SER A 99 4.95 -12.80 3.21
CA SER A 99 4.80 -13.77 2.14
C SER A 99 5.04 -13.09 0.78
N ASP A 100 5.39 -13.90 -0.21
CA ASP A 100 5.59 -13.43 -1.58
C ASP A 100 4.33 -12.77 -2.16
N ALA A 101 3.15 -13.22 -1.71
CA ALA A 101 1.86 -12.62 -2.05
C ALA A 101 1.69 -11.21 -1.44
N GLU A 102 2.02 -11.04 -0.16
CA GLU A 102 2.00 -9.72 0.51
C GLU A 102 2.98 -8.75 -0.18
N ASN A 103 4.18 -9.19 -0.55
CA ASN A 103 5.16 -8.37 -1.27
C ASN A 103 4.70 -8.02 -2.70
N THR A 104 4.09 -8.98 -3.41
CA THR A 104 3.52 -8.78 -4.74
C THR A 104 2.41 -7.72 -4.72
N LEU A 105 1.58 -7.72 -3.68
CA LEU A 105 0.54 -6.72 -3.54
C LEU A 105 1.10 -5.32 -3.27
N ILE A 106 2.09 -5.18 -2.38
CA ILE A 106 2.71 -3.88 -2.10
C ILE A 106 3.27 -3.27 -3.39
N LYS A 107 3.99 -4.08 -4.17
CA LYS A 107 4.51 -3.67 -5.48
C LYS A 107 3.38 -3.29 -6.45
N THR A 108 2.27 -4.03 -6.43
CA THR A 108 1.10 -3.71 -7.25
C THR A 108 0.49 -2.37 -6.87
N ILE A 109 0.30 -2.10 -5.57
CA ILE A 109 -0.22 -0.82 -5.08
C ILE A 109 0.71 0.33 -5.48
N ASP A 110 2.02 0.17 -5.30
CA ASP A 110 3.01 1.15 -5.73
C ASP A 110 2.90 1.47 -7.23
N VAL A 111 2.79 0.45 -8.08
CA VAL A 111 2.56 0.63 -9.52
C VAL A 111 1.24 1.37 -9.79
N LEU A 112 0.15 1.02 -9.10
CA LEU A 112 -1.15 1.68 -9.24
C LEU A 112 -1.12 3.17 -8.88
N GLU A 113 -0.25 3.56 -7.95
CA GLU A 113 -0.14 4.93 -7.46
C GLU A 113 0.84 5.76 -8.28
N ASN A 114 1.91 5.14 -8.76
CA ASN A 114 3.06 5.87 -9.29
C ASN A 114 3.24 5.71 -10.81
N ASP A 115 2.71 4.67 -11.44
CA ASP A 115 2.90 4.42 -12.87
C ASP A 115 1.84 5.15 -13.72
N LYS A 116 2.27 6.22 -14.40
CA LYS A 116 1.41 7.03 -15.28
C LYS A 116 1.13 6.38 -16.63
N THR A 117 1.73 5.24 -16.94
CA THR A 117 1.58 4.52 -18.21
C THR A 117 0.48 3.46 -18.18
N LEU A 118 -0.24 3.37 -17.06
CA LEU A 118 -1.28 2.38 -16.85
C LEU A 118 -2.41 2.49 -17.87
N ARG A 119 -2.81 1.35 -18.40
CA ARG A 119 -3.91 1.20 -19.36
C ARG A 119 -4.82 0.06 -18.96
N LEU A 120 -6.08 0.41 -18.74
CA LEU A 120 -7.14 -0.54 -18.41
C LEU A 120 -7.84 -0.98 -19.69
N GLU A 121 -7.93 -2.28 -19.90
CA GLU A 121 -8.63 -2.89 -21.04
C GLU A 121 -9.75 -3.81 -20.56
N LYS A 122 -10.91 -3.73 -21.21
CA LYS A 122 -12.04 -4.62 -20.91
C LYS A 122 -11.93 -5.87 -21.77
N SER A 123 -12.02 -7.03 -21.13
CA SER A 123 -12.01 -8.33 -21.79
C SER A 123 -13.42 -8.79 -22.14
N LYS A 124 -13.56 -9.50 -23.27
CA LYS A 124 -14.82 -10.14 -23.66
C LYS A 124 -14.90 -11.51 -23.00
N MET A 125 -15.77 -11.65 -22.01
CA MET A 125 -16.08 -12.94 -21.38
C MET A 125 -17.53 -13.35 -21.62
N GLN A 126 -17.79 -14.65 -21.64
CA GLN A 126 -19.13 -15.21 -21.81
C GLN A 126 -20.08 -14.82 -20.66
N TYR A 127 -19.53 -14.63 -19.44
CA TYR A 127 -20.25 -14.18 -18.25
C TYR A 127 -19.41 -13.18 -17.45
N GLY A 128 -20.02 -12.08 -17.00
CA GLY A 128 -19.37 -11.05 -16.18
C GLY A 128 -18.50 -10.05 -16.96
N GLN A 129 -17.94 -9.07 -16.24
CA GLN A 129 -17.01 -8.09 -16.81
C GLN A 129 -15.63 -8.29 -16.21
N CYS A 130 -14.66 -8.64 -17.06
CA CYS A 130 -13.26 -8.79 -16.67
C CYS A 130 -12.44 -7.63 -17.25
N TYR A 131 -11.49 -7.14 -16.46
CA TYR A 131 -10.59 -6.06 -16.83
C TYR A 131 -9.14 -6.49 -16.65
N HIS A 132 -8.30 -6.05 -17.57
CA HIS A 132 -6.85 -6.25 -17.56
C HIS A 132 -6.17 -4.90 -17.44
N LEU A 133 -5.26 -4.77 -16.47
CA LEU A 133 -4.49 -3.56 -16.28
C LEU A 133 -3.06 -3.79 -16.76
N TYR A 134 -2.61 -2.99 -17.71
CA TYR A 134 -1.26 -3.06 -18.27
C TYR A 134 -0.46 -1.82 -17.92
N ARG A 135 0.85 -1.97 -17.78
CA ARG A 135 1.81 -0.86 -17.79
C ARG A 135 2.73 -0.95 -19.00
N LYS A 136 3.28 0.19 -19.44
CA LYS A 136 4.30 0.22 -20.49
C LYS A 136 5.63 -0.30 -19.94
N ARG A 137 6.43 -0.91 -20.81
CA ARG A 137 7.81 -1.29 -20.50
C ARG A 137 8.65 -0.06 -20.16
N ASN A 138 9.46 -0.17 -19.12
CA ASN A 138 10.50 0.79 -18.72
C ASN A 138 11.90 0.22 -19.03
N ALA A 139 12.94 1.07 -18.93
CA ALA A 139 14.31 0.69 -19.27
C ALA A 139 14.93 -0.35 -18.31
N ASN A 140 14.39 -0.47 -17.10
CA ASN A 140 14.86 -1.36 -16.05
C ASN A 140 14.11 -2.70 -16.03
N ASP A 141 13.24 -2.93 -17.02
CA ASP A 141 12.43 -4.14 -17.11
C ASP A 141 13.15 -5.23 -17.92
N ASP A 142 13.22 -6.43 -17.33
CA ASP A 142 13.83 -7.61 -17.94
C ASP A 142 12.93 -8.30 -18.99
N PHE A 143 11.65 -7.93 -19.06
CA PHE A 143 10.71 -8.50 -20.04
C PHE A 143 10.81 -7.79 -21.41
N LYS A 144 10.56 -8.56 -22.48
CA LYS A 144 10.78 -8.11 -23.86
C LYS A 144 9.57 -7.44 -24.53
N LEU A 145 8.37 -7.58 -23.95
CA LEU A 145 7.14 -7.02 -24.51
C LEU A 145 7.02 -5.52 -24.23
N ASP A 146 6.37 -4.75 -25.12
CA ASP A 146 6.17 -3.30 -24.97
C ASP A 146 5.29 -2.90 -23.78
N ARG A 147 4.52 -3.86 -23.27
CA ARG A 147 3.65 -3.72 -22.11
C ARG A 147 3.63 -4.99 -21.29
N LYS A 148 3.35 -4.85 -20.00
CA LYS A 148 3.21 -5.96 -19.05
C LYS A 148 1.86 -5.89 -18.36
N LEU A 149 1.22 -7.05 -18.19
CA LEU A 149 0.03 -7.18 -17.36
C LEU A 149 0.44 -6.98 -15.89
N VAL A 150 -0.21 -6.02 -15.23
CA VAL A 150 -0.03 -5.74 -13.80
C VAL A 150 -0.96 -6.61 -12.98
N LEU A 151 -2.25 -6.63 -13.35
CA LEU A 151 -3.28 -7.43 -12.70
C LEU A 151 -4.50 -7.58 -13.59
N SER A 152 -5.39 -8.47 -13.17
CA SER A 152 -6.73 -8.59 -13.72
C SER A 152 -7.78 -8.58 -12.63
N PHE A 153 -9.00 -8.15 -12.92
CA PHE A 153 -10.07 -8.20 -11.94
C PHE A 153 -11.44 -8.32 -12.58
N GLN A 154 -12.38 -8.88 -11.83
CA GLN A 154 -13.76 -9.04 -12.26
C GLN A 154 -14.69 -8.11 -11.49
N ILE A 155 -15.71 -7.61 -12.17
CA ILE A 155 -16.81 -6.84 -11.58
C ILE A 155 -18.09 -7.68 -11.67
N ASN A 156 -18.76 -7.85 -10.53
CA ASN A 156 -20.03 -8.56 -10.44
C ASN A 156 -21.20 -7.71 -10.97
N SER A 157 -22.39 -8.30 -11.05
CA SER A 157 -23.61 -7.61 -11.51
C SER A 157 -24.03 -6.41 -10.65
N LYS A 158 -23.49 -6.27 -9.44
CA LYS A 158 -23.73 -5.14 -8.52
C LYS A 158 -22.71 -4.00 -8.70
N GLY A 159 -21.77 -4.10 -9.63
CA GLY A 159 -20.71 -3.11 -9.81
C GLY A 159 -19.58 -3.22 -8.79
N GLU A 160 -19.49 -4.33 -8.06
CA GLU A 160 -18.44 -4.56 -7.07
C GLU A 160 -17.35 -5.45 -7.66
N ILE A 161 -16.10 -5.14 -7.35
CA ILE A 161 -14.98 -6.02 -7.70
C ILE A 161 -15.16 -7.33 -6.93
N SER A 162 -15.22 -8.46 -7.62
CA SER A 162 -15.38 -9.79 -7.02
C SER A 162 -14.04 -10.45 -6.75
N THR A 163 -13.17 -10.47 -7.74
CA THR A 163 -11.84 -11.11 -7.67
C THR A 163 -10.79 -10.20 -8.28
N VAL A 164 -9.57 -10.27 -7.75
CA VAL A 164 -8.37 -9.64 -8.33
C VAL A 164 -7.31 -10.71 -8.49
N SER A 165 -6.74 -10.84 -9.67
CA SER A 165 -5.72 -11.83 -10.01
C SER A 165 -4.39 -11.12 -10.27
N LEU A 166 -3.33 -11.59 -9.61
CA LEU A 166 -2.01 -10.97 -9.57
C LEU A 166 -0.93 -11.97 -10.01
N ASP A 167 0.09 -11.46 -10.71
CA ASP A 167 1.29 -12.21 -11.12
C ASP A 167 2.40 -12.06 -10.07
N ASN A 168 3.16 -13.11 -9.77
CA ASN A 168 4.20 -13.06 -8.73
C ASN A 168 5.34 -12.13 -9.14
N ALA A 169 5.68 -11.19 -8.26
CA ALA A 169 6.72 -10.20 -8.51
C ALA A 169 8.15 -10.75 -8.69
N LYS A 170 8.42 -12.04 -8.39
CA LYS A 170 9.76 -12.65 -8.38
C LYS A 170 10.15 -13.45 -9.63
N LYS A 171 9.22 -13.91 -10.48
CA LYS A 171 9.52 -14.73 -11.66
C LYS A 171 8.97 -14.10 -12.93
N ASP A 172 9.66 -13.06 -13.38
CA ASP A 172 9.41 -12.45 -14.67
C ASP A 172 10.23 -13.18 -15.73
N LEU A 173 9.58 -13.90 -16.64
CA LEU A 173 10.09 -14.03 -18.01
C LEU A 173 8.98 -14.48 -18.97
N TYR A 174 8.20 -15.52 -18.65
CA TYR A 174 7.06 -15.98 -19.46
C TYR A 174 6.14 -16.95 -18.69
N ALA A 175 5.22 -16.46 -17.85
CA ALA A 175 4.17 -17.31 -17.28
C ALA A 175 2.80 -16.68 -17.53
N PHE A 176 2.07 -17.21 -18.51
CA PHE A 176 0.62 -16.97 -18.60
C PHE A 176 -0.06 -17.77 -17.49
N GLY A 177 -0.06 -17.21 -16.29
CA GLY A 177 -0.74 -17.73 -15.11
C GLY A 177 -0.75 -16.65 -14.05
N TYR A 178 -1.92 -16.31 -13.53
CA TYR A 178 -1.97 -15.55 -12.28
C TYR A 178 -1.48 -16.47 -11.18
N ASP A 179 -0.58 -16.02 -10.31
CA ASP A 179 -0.12 -16.83 -9.18
C ASP A 179 -1.04 -16.70 -7.97
N TYR A 180 -1.78 -15.58 -7.88
CA TYR A 180 -2.63 -15.26 -6.75
C TYR A 180 -3.98 -14.70 -7.19
N ASP A 181 -5.07 -15.26 -6.66
CA ASP A 181 -6.38 -14.63 -6.66
C ASP A 181 -6.67 -13.99 -5.30
N VAL A 182 -7.39 -12.88 -5.27
CA VAL A 182 -7.83 -12.19 -4.05
C VAL A 182 -9.34 -12.04 -4.07
N ASP A 183 -10.02 -12.71 -3.14
CA ASP A 183 -11.47 -12.63 -3.02
C ASP A 183 -11.95 -11.33 -2.37
N GLN A 184 -13.27 -11.10 -2.39
CA GLN A 184 -13.88 -9.90 -1.78
C GLN A 184 -13.51 -9.69 -0.30
N LYS A 185 -13.26 -10.77 0.44
CA LYS A 185 -12.91 -10.74 1.86
C LYS A 185 -11.41 -10.50 2.09
N GLY A 186 -10.62 -10.43 1.01
CA GLY A 186 -9.17 -10.25 1.05
C GLY A 186 -8.41 -11.55 1.30
N ASN A 187 -9.06 -12.70 1.15
CA ASN A 187 -8.36 -13.98 1.21
C ASN A 187 -7.60 -14.18 -0.10
N ILE A 188 -6.35 -14.64 0.00
CA ILE A 188 -5.55 -15.01 -1.15
C ILE A 188 -5.84 -16.47 -1.47
N ILE A 189 -6.35 -16.72 -2.67
CA ILE A 189 -6.77 -18.03 -3.18
C ILE A 189 -5.78 -18.45 -4.28
N GLU A 190 -5.44 -19.73 -4.30
CA GLU A 190 -4.53 -20.32 -5.27
C GLU A 190 -5.14 -20.33 -6.67
N ALA A 191 -4.37 -19.86 -7.66
CA ALA A 191 -4.58 -20.27 -9.03
C ALA A 191 -4.01 -21.69 -9.19
N LYS A 192 -4.80 -22.64 -9.69
CA LYS A 192 -4.41 -24.06 -9.78
C LYS A 192 -3.01 -24.21 -10.43
N TYR A 193 -2.01 -24.60 -9.61
CA TYR A 193 -0.61 -24.98 -9.93
C TYR A 193 0.42 -23.86 -10.24
N PRO A 194 1.70 -23.93 -9.78
CA PRO A 194 2.33 -24.79 -8.76
C PRO A 194 2.83 -24.01 -7.50
N HIS A 195 2.65 -24.63 -6.32
CA HIS A 195 3.10 -24.25 -4.95
C HIS A 195 2.07 -23.52 -4.05
N ALA A 196 1.90 -24.06 -2.84
CA ALA A 196 0.94 -23.54 -1.86
C ALA A 196 1.47 -22.30 -1.13
N ILE A 197 0.87 -21.15 -1.39
CA ILE A 197 1.08 -19.92 -0.62
C ILE A 197 -0.25 -19.55 0.04
N LYS A 198 -0.26 -19.53 1.38
CA LYS A 198 -1.43 -19.15 2.18
C LYS A 198 -1.21 -17.73 2.72
N GLY A 199 -2.13 -16.83 2.41
CA GLY A 199 -2.07 -15.44 2.85
C GLY A 199 -3.46 -14.81 2.96
N LYS A 200 -3.56 -13.74 3.74
CA LYS A 200 -4.76 -12.94 3.85
C LYS A 200 -4.36 -11.49 3.96
N LEU A 201 -4.96 -10.66 3.14
CA LEU A 201 -4.77 -9.22 3.22
C LEU A 201 -5.33 -8.68 4.52
N SER A 202 -4.68 -7.64 5.05
CA SER A 202 -5.33 -6.83 6.06
C SER A 202 -6.59 -6.21 5.44
N LYS A 203 -7.59 -5.92 6.29
CA LYS A 203 -8.84 -5.32 5.84
C LYS A 203 -8.60 -4.01 5.09
N GLU A 204 -7.61 -3.25 5.54
CA GLU A 204 -7.21 -1.97 4.97
C GLU A 204 -6.54 -2.13 3.60
N GLU A 205 -5.60 -3.06 3.45
CA GLU A 205 -4.92 -3.34 2.17
C GLU A 205 -5.92 -3.75 1.08
N ASN A 206 -6.89 -4.60 1.43
CA ASN A 206 -7.96 -5.02 0.52
C ASN A 206 -8.88 -3.85 0.12
N LEU A 207 -9.18 -2.93 1.05
CA LEU A 207 -9.98 -1.73 0.77
C LEU A 207 -9.26 -0.73 -0.14
N THR A 208 -7.97 -0.48 0.11
CA THR A 208 -7.14 0.42 -0.71
C THR A 208 -7.07 -0.08 -2.15
N LEU A 209 -6.73 -1.35 -2.34
CA LEU A 209 -6.67 -1.98 -3.67
C LEU A 209 -8.00 -1.80 -4.41
N ARG A 210 -9.12 -2.17 -3.79
CA ARG A 210 -10.44 -2.11 -4.45
C ARG A 210 -10.90 -0.69 -4.75
N SER A 211 -10.56 0.28 -3.91
CA SER A 211 -10.88 1.69 -4.13
C SER A 211 -10.15 2.24 -5.37
N LYS A 212 -8.85 1.96 -5.50
CA LYS A 212 -8.05 2.36 -6.67
C LYS A 212 -8.56 1.74 -7.96
N LEU A 213 -8.90 0.45 -7.93
CA LEU A 213 -9.46 -0.23 -9.09
C LEU A 213 -10.82 0.35 -9.51
N LYS A 214 -11.70 0.69 -8.56
CA LYS A 214 -12.97 1.38 -8.85
C LYS A 214 -12.74 2.76 -9.47
N GLU A 215 -11.77 3.52 -8.97
CA GLU A 215 -11.40 4.82 -9.54
C GLU A 215 -10.95 4.70 -11.00
N LEU A 216 -10.11 3.72 -11.31
CA LEU A 216 -9.66 3.43 -12.69
C LEU A 216 -10.84 3.12 -13.63
N VAL A 217 -11.80 2.31 -13.18
CA VAL A 217 -13.01 1.98 -13.97
C VAL A 217 -13.86 3.23 -14.22
N ASN A 218 -14.12 4.00 -13.18
CA ASN A 218 -14.90 5.24 -13.29
C ASN A 218 -14.25 6.26 -14.24
N ASN A 219 -12.92 6.37 -14.19
CA ASN A 219 -12.18 7.25 -15.09
C ASN A 219 -12.20 6.74 -16.55
N MET A 220 -12.16 5.43 -16.75
CA MET A 220 -12.32 4.82 -18.08
C MET A 220 -13.69 5.15 -18.68
N ASP A 221 -14.77 5.04 -17.92
CA ASP A 221 -16.14 5.32 -18.39
C ASP A 221 -16.36 6.81 -18.65
N LYS A 222 -15.83 7.70 -17.79
CA LYS A 222 -15.85 9.16 -18.05
C LYS A 222 -15.13 9.52 -19.35
N ASN A 223 -13.98 8.91 -19.60
CA ASN A 223 -13.22 9.16 -20.83
C ASN A 223 -13.95 8.65 -22.07
N LYS A 224 -14.80 7.61 -21.98
CA LYS A 224 -15.67 7.21 -23.10
C LYS A 224 -16.78 8.20 -23.39
N CYS A 225 -17.35 8.84 -22.36
CA CYS A 225 -18.41 9.84 -22.52
C CYS A 225 -17.93 11.18 -23.10
N LEU A 226 -16.62 11.44 -23.13
CA LEU A 226 -16.04 12.67 -23.69
C LEU A 226 -15.74 12.58 -25.20
N PHE A 227 -15.93 11.41 -25.82
CA PHE A 227 -15.73 11.18 -27.25
C PHE A 227 -17.01 10.83 -28.01
N ASN A 228 -18.18 11.12 -27.44
CA ASN A 228 -19.49 11.03 -28.11
C ASN A 228 -20.09 12.41 -28.33
#